data_AF-A0A0D0MQW8-F1
#
_entry.id   AF-A0A0D0MQW8-F1
#
_cell.length_a   1.000
_cell.length_b   1.000
_cell.length_c   1.000
_cell.angle_alpha   90.00
_cell.angle_beta   90.00
_cell.angle_gamma   90.00
#
_symmetry.space_group_name_H-M   'P 1'
#
loop_
_entity.id
_entity.type
_entity.pdbx_description
1 polymer ?
#
loop_
_entity_poly.entity_id
_entity_poly.type
_entity_poly.pdbx_seq_one_letter_code
_entity_poly.pdbx_strand_id
1 'polypeptide(L)'
;MKLEQKILMALAGHELCLQQIKRLTQDIRVCTDKCRRGYDVIGPRPEALDSDGDLLFGPMPWPNGSEEHMRILYDEEKGYRKTHIWEAFQHKEPNSMGYVARLHNDDIGDYLAELGCVHCTRAWYFIRKRKDERRDLGNFRRSLRALGKSAIKALDSPS
;
A
#
# COMPACT_ATOMS: atom_id res chain seq x y z
N MET A 1 -8.24 22.73 28.71
CA MET A 1 -9.26 21.69 28.42
C MET A 1 -9.47 21.40 26.92
N LYS A 2 -10.01 22.29 26.07
CA LYS A 2 -10.27 21.95 24.64
C LYS A 2 -9.01 21.73 23.78
N LEU A 3 -7.90 22.42 24.08
CA LEU A 3 -6.66 22.32 23.29
C LEU A 3 -5.85 21.06 23.62
N GLU A 4 -5.69 20.73 24.91
CA GLU A 4 -4.99 19.52 25.35
C GLU A 4 -5.65 18.26 24.81
N GLN A 5 -6.98 18.19 24.85
CA GLN A 5 -7.73 17.08 24.27
C GLN A 5 -7.47 16.93 22.77
N LYS A 6 -7.43 18.03 22.01
CA LYS A 6 -7.10 18.01 20.57
C LYS A 6 -5.67 17.53 20.31
N ILE A 7 -4.72 17.95 21.15
CA ILE A 7 -3.31 17.51 21.06
C ILE A 7 -3.22 16.00 21.33
N LEU A 8 -3.86 15.52 22.41
CA LEU A 8 -3.87 14.10 22.76
C LEU A 8 -4.49 13.24 21.65
N MET A 9 -5.62 13.65 21.07
CA MET A 9 -6.24 12.94 19.95
C MET A 9 -5.34 12.91 18.70
N ALA A 10 -4.68 14.03 18.37
CA ALA A 10 -3.77 14.09 17.23
C ALA A 10 -2.51 13.23 17.44
N LEU A 11 -1.98 13.16 18.67
CA LEU A 11 -0.86 12.28 19.02
C LEU A 11 -1.26 10.80 18.98
N ALA A 12 -2.43 10.46 19.52
CA ALA A 12 -2.96 9.10 19.47
C ALA A 12 -3.17 8.63 18.02
N GLY A 13 -3.76 9.47 17.17
CA GLY A 13 -3.91 9.18 15.73
C GLY A 13 -2.57 9.00 15.01
N HIS A 14 -1.58 9.86 15.32
CA HIS A 14 -0.23 9.72 14.78
C HIS A 14 0.42 8.37 15.15
N GLU A 15 0.32 7.95 16.42
CA GLU A 15 0.88 6.69 16.89
C GLU A 15 0.15 5.48 16.27
N LEU A 16 -1.18 5.55 16.15
CA LEU A 16 -1.97 4.51 15.49
C LEU A 16 -1.53 4.30 14.03
N CYS A 17 -1.39 5.38 13.26
CA CYS A 17 -0.90 5.31 11.88
C CYS A 17 0.51 4.70 11.81
N LEU A 18 1.42 5.03 12.74
CA LEU A 18 2.75 4.42 12.77
C LEU A 18 2.70 2.91 13.00
N GLN A 19 1.88 2.46 13.94
CA GLN A 19 1.69 1.03 14.22
C GLN A 19 1.08 0.32 13.02
N GLN A 20 0.09 0.94 12.36
CA GLN A 20 -0.55 0.39 11.19
C GLN A 20 0.41 0.28 10.00
N ILE A 21 1.24 1.30 9.76
CA ILE A 21 2.29 1.26 8.72
C ILE A 21 3.29 0.12 8.98
N LYS A 22 3.66 -0.13 10.24
CA LYS A 22 4.55 -1.25 10.60
C LYS A 22 3.89 -2.60 10.31
N ARG A 23 2.63 -2.78 10.73
CA ARG A 23 1.85 -4.01 10.45
C ARG A 23 1.71 -4.26 8.94
N LEU A 24 1.27 -3.26 8.19
CA LEU A 24 1.12 -3.36 6.73
C LEU A 24 2.46 -3.67 6.04
N THR A 25 3.58 -3.11 6.53
CA THR A 25 4.91 -3.43 5.97
C THR A 25 5.28 -4.90 6.18
N GLN A 26 4.93 -5.47 7.33
CA GLN A 26 5.12 -6.88 7.60
C GLN A 26 4.21 -7.74 6.71
N ASP A 27 2.94 -7.37 6.54
CA ASP A 27 1.99 -8.11 5.69
C ASP A 27 2.41 -8.11 4.21
N ILE A 28 2.89 -6.97 3.71
CA ILE A 28 3.48 -6.86 2.36
C ILE A 28 4.64 -7.84 2.22
N ARG A 29 5.56 -7.85 3.21
CA ARG A 29 6.74 -8.73 3.18
C ARG A 29 6.33 -10.20 3.15
N VAL A 30 5.37 -10.61 3.99
CA VAL A 30 4.85 -11.99 4.00
C VAL A 30 4.29 -12.39 2.64
N CYS A 31 3.50 -11.51 2.01
CA CYS A 31 2.93 -11.78 0.69
C CYS A 31 4.02 -11.90 -0.39
N THR A 32 4.98 -10.96 -0.42
CA THR A 32 6.07 -11.00 -1.40
C THR A 32 7.02 -12.17 -1.19
N ASP A 33 7.28 -12.57 0.06
CA ASP A 33 8.15 -13.71 0.38
C ASP A 33 7.50 -15.04 -0.07
N LYS A 34 6.17 -15.18 0.06
CA LYS A 34 5.45 -16.34 -0.46
C LYS A 34 5.51 -16.42 -1.99
N CYS A 35 5.32 -15.29 -2.68
CA CYS A 35 5.52 -15.21 -4.13
C CYS A 35 6.95 -15.60 -4.52
N ARG A 36 7.95 -15.04 -3.83
CA ARG A 36 9.37 -15.31 -4.10
C ARG A 36 9.74 -16.78 -3.91
N ARG A 37 9.12 -17.45 -2.94
CA ARG A 37 9.39 -18.86 -2.61
C ARG A 37 8.52 -19.85 -3.41
N GLY A 38 7.52 -19.37 -4.15
CA GLY A 38 6.60 -20.22 -4.93
C GLY A 38 5.67 -21.09 -4.07
N TYR A 39 5.20 -20.57 -2.93
CA TYR A 39 4.21 -21.25 -2.09
C TYR A 39 2.80 -20.78 -2.42
N ASP A 40 1.82 -21.67 -2.46
CA ASP A 40 0.46 -21.38 -2.99
C ASP A 40 -0.61 -20.98 -1.96
N VAL A 41 -0.33 -21.09 -0.65
CA VAL A 41 -1.40 -20.91 0.36
C VAL A 41 -1.30 -19.54 1.03
N ILE A 42 -1.99 -18.53 0.49
CA ILE A 42 -2.44 -17.41 1.32
C ILE A 42 -3.88 -17.68 1.75
N GLY A 43 -4.11 -17.63 3.08
CA GLY A 43 -5.43 -17.74 3.70
C GLY A 43 -6.44 -16.66 3.26
N PRO A 44 -7.59 -16.54 3.95
CA PRO A 44 -8.77 -15.86 3.44
C PRO A 44 -8.50 -14.41 3.00
N ARG A 45 -9.26 -14.01 1.97
CA ARG A 45 -9.27 -12.72 1.28
C ARG A 45 -9.31 -11.55 2.29
N PRO A 46 -8.51 -10.49 2.11
CA PRO A 46 -8.79 -9.20 2.76
C PRO A 46 -10.08 -8.62 2.16
N GLU A 47 -11.08 -8.36 2.97
CA GLU A 47 -12.27 -7.61 2.57
C GLU A 47 -11.85 -6.19 2.21
N ALA A 48 -11.95 -5.87 0.93
CA ALA A 48 -11.52 -4.62 0.34
C ALA A 48 -12.64 -4.16 -0.58
N LEU A 49 -13.27 -3.06 -0.20
CA LEU A 49 -14.26 -2.35 -1.02
C LEU A 49 -13.58 -1.11 -1.60
N ASP A 50 -13.92 -0.74 -2.82
CA ASP A 50 -13.55 0.55 -3.40
C ASP A 50 -14.46 1.68 -2.88
N SER A 51 -14.31 2.88 -3.44
CA SER A 51 -15.12 4.05 -3.09
C SER A 51 -16.59 3.92 -3.44
N ASP A 52 -16.92 3.03 -4.38
CA ASP A 52 -18.26 2.80 -4.89
C ASP A 52 -18.96 1.62 -4.18
N GLY A 53 -18.25 1.00 -3.22
CA GLY A 53 -18.75 -0.12 -2.44
C GLY A 53 -18.63 -1.46 -3.15
N ASP A 54 -17.94 -1.50 -4.29
CA ASP A 54 -17.68 -2.71 -5.04
C ASP A 54 -16.47 -3.44 -4.47
N LEU A 55 -16.49 -4.76 -4.59
CA LEU A 55 -15.34 -5.60 -4.26
C LEU A 55 -14.18 -5.19 -5.16
N LEU A 56 -13.18 -4.51 -4.60
CA LEU A 56 -11.98 -4.01 -5.29
C LEU A 56 -11.29 -5.08 -6.16
N PHE A 57 -11.52 -6.34 -5.84
CA PHE A 57 -11.14 -7.50 -6.62
C PHE A 57 -12.41 -8.34 -6.80
N GLY A 58 -12.97 -8.48 -8.00
CA GLY A 58 -14.29 -9.10 -8.25
C GLY A 58 -14.49 -10.54 -7.72
N PRO A 59 -15.64 -11.19 -8.01
CA PRO A 59 -15.91 -12.56 -7.56
C PRO A 59 -14.95 -13.60 -8.19
N MET A 60 -14.53 -14.58 -7.37
CA MET A 60 -13.70 -15.76 -7.72
C MET A 60 -14.31 -16.59 -8.86
N PRO A 61 -13.53 -17.37 -9.67
CA PRO A 61 -12.33 -18.12 -9.27
C PRO A 61 -11.02 -17.61 -9.88
N TRP A 62 -10.05 -17.27 -9.03
CA TRP A 62 -8.67 -17.06 -9.44
C TRP A 62 -7.99 -18.43 -9.60
N PRO A 63 -7.57 -18.81 -10.81
CA PRO A 63 -6.75 -20.01 -11.00
C PRO A 63 -5.41 -19.78 -10.29
N ASN A 64 -4.85 -20.83 -9.70
CA ASN A 64 -3.40 -20.91 -9.54
C ASN A 64 -2.81 -20.84 -10.96
N GLY A 65 -2.50 -19.63 -11.42
CA GLY A 65 -1.67 -19.29 -12.58
C GLY A 65 -1.93 -20.02 -13.89
N SER A 66 -2.11 -19.26 -14.98
CA SER A 66 -1.72 -19.77 -16.30
C SER A 66 -0.25 -20.24 -16.27
N GLU A 67 0.18 -21.07 -17.22
CA GLU A 67 1.59 -21.53 -17.32
C GLU A 67 2.61 -20.38 -17.33
N GLU A 68 2.18 -19.17 -17.76
CA GLU A 68 2.96 -17.93 -17.72
C GLU A 68 3.16 -17.34 -16.31
N HIS A 69 2.24 -17.59 -15.36
CA HIS A 69 2.39 -17.20 -13.94
C HIS A 69 3.63 -17.82 -13.28
N MET A 70 4.13 -18.94 -13.83
CA MET A 70 5.32 -19.63 -13.36
C MET A 70 6.61 -19.12 -14.02
N ARG A 71 6.53 -18.18 -14.98
CA ARG A 71 7.71 -17.46 -15.51
C ARG A 71 8.21 -16.45 -14.49
N ILE A 72 8.71 -16.96 -13.38
CA ILE A 72 9.34 -16.17 -12.34
C ILE A 72 10.66 -15.63 -12.88
N LEU A 73 10.76 -14.31 -13.04
CA LEU A 73 12.01 -13.63 -13.41
C LEU A 73 13.07 -13.89 -12.32
N TYR A 74 14.09 -14.67 -12.63
CA TYR A 74 15.23 -14.90 -11.74
C TYR A 74 16.25 -13.77 -11.91
N ASP A 75 16.71 -13.18 -10.81
CA ASP A 75 17.83 -12.25 -10.80
C ASP A 75 19.11 -13.06 -10.55
N GLU A 76 19.85 -13.38 -11.62
CA GLU A 76 21.09 -14.17 -11.55
C GLU A 76 22.18 -13.46 -10.74
N GLU A 77 22.27 -12.14 -10.82
CA GLU A 77 23.28 -11.34 -10.10
C GLU A 77 23.03 -11.33 -8.58
N LYS A 78 21.77 -11.30 -8.17
CA LYS A 78 21.39 -11.17 -6.76
C LYS A 78 20.90 -12.47 -6.13
N GLY A 79 20.88 -13.57 -6.90
CA GLY A 79 20.49 -14.89 -6.45
C GLY A 79 19.05 -14.98 -5.91
N TYR A 80 18.15 -14.13 -6.40
CA TYR A 80 16.76 -14.13 -5.93
C TYR A 80 15.71 -14.06 -7.03
N ARG A 81 14.57 -14.69 -6.76
CA ARG A 81 13.36 -14.62 -7.59
C ARG A 81 12.69 -13.25 -7.44
N LYS A 82 12.52 -12.53 -8.55
CA LYS A 82 11.72 -11.30 -8.60
C LYS A 82 10.24 -11.66 -8.51
N THR A 83 9.45 -10.76 -7.96
CA THR A 83 8.01 -10.96 -7.77
C THR A 83 7.25 -10.26 -8.90
N HIS A 84 6.03 -10.71 -9.22
CA HIS A 84 5.18 -10.03 -10.21
C HIS A 84 4.90 -8.57 -9.85
N ILE A 85 4.84 -8.24 -8.56
CA ILE A 85 4.73 -6.85 -8.12
C ILE A 85 5.97 -6.01 -8.43
N TRP A 86 7.17 -6.61 -8.38
CA TRP A 86 8.38 -5.92 -8.84
C TRP A 86 8.32 -5.67 -10.35
N GLU A 87 7.85 -6.66 -11.11
CA GLU A 87 7.68 -6.54 -12.56
C GLU A 87 6.69 -5.44 -12.92
N ALA A 88 5.52 -5.40 -12.26
CA ALA A 88 4.54 -4.33 -12.42
C ALA A 88 5.15 -2.92 -12.19
N PHE A 89 6.03 -2.76 -11.20
CA PHE A 89 6.72 -1.49 -10.98
C PHE A 89 7.79 -1.15 -12.03
N GLN A 90 8.32 -2.15 -12.74
CA GLN A 90 9.27 -1.94 -13.84
C GLN A 90 8.62 -1.94 -15.21
N HIS A 91 7.36 -2.35 -15.30
CA HIS A 91 6.61 -2.37 -16.54
C HIS A 91 6.54 -0.96 -17.12
N LYS A 92 6.86 -0.87 -18.41
CA LYS A 92 6.89 0.37 -19.15
C LYS A 92 6.13 0.20 -20.45
N GLU A 93 5.18 1.08 -20.67
CA GLU A 93 4.37 1.10 -21.88
C GLU A 93 4.20 2.55 -22.38
N PRO A 94 3.92 2.74 -23.68
CA PRO A 94 3.59 4.05 -24.22
C PRO A 94 2.30 4.57 -23.58
N ASN A 95 2.35 5.77 -23.00
CA ASN A 95 1.16 6.44 -22.50
C ASN A 95 0.32 7.03 -23.66
N SER A 96 -0.82 7.64 -23.32
CA SER A 96 -1.73 8.30 -24.27
C SER A 96 -1.10 9.43 -25.11
N MET A 97 0.10 9.90 -24.73
CA MET A 97 0.87 10.90 -25.47
C MET A 97 2.07 10.29 -26.23
N GLY A 98 2.20 8.96 -26.27
CA GLY A 98 3.26 8.24 -26.97
C GLY A 98 4.60 8.14 -26.23
N TYR A 99 4.68 8.61 -24.97
CA TYR A 99 5.90 8.51 -24.17
C TYR A 99 5.94 7.20 -23.38
N VAL A 100 7.10 6.54 -23.37
CA VAL A 100 7.31 5.34 -22.55
C VAL A 100 7.35 5.74 -21.07
N ALA A 101 6.31 5.34 -20.33
CA ALA A 101 6.16 5.64 -18.91
C ALA A 101 5.96 4.35 -18.12
N ARG A 102 6.20 4.43 -16.80
CA ARG A 102 5.81 3.34 -15.88
C ARG A 102 4.29 3.32 -15.74
N LEU A 103 3.76 2.14 -15.41
CA LEU A 103 2.34 1.99 -15.07
C LEU A 103 1.90 2.99 -14.00
N HIS A 104 0.71 3.55 -14.17
CA HIS A 104 0.09 4.33 -13.13
C HIS A 104 -0.25 3.43 -11.93
N ASN A 105 -0.44 4.01 -10.75
CA ASN A 105 -0.81 3.21 -9.58
C ASN A 105 -2.13 2.47 -9.80
N ASP A 106 -3.05 3.06 -10.56
CA ASP A 106 -4.36 2.44 -10.80
C ASP A 106 -4.21 1.22 -11.72
N ASP A 107 -3.37 1.32 -12.75
CA ASP A 107 -3.10 0.24 -13.71
C ASP A 107 -2.29 -0.92 -13.12
N ILE A 108 -1.49 -0.69 -12.07
CA ILE A 108 -0.75 -1.77 -11.38
C ILE A 108 -1.71 -2.83 -10.81
N GLY A 109 -2.90 -2.42 -10.37
CA GLY A 109 -3.91 -3.35 -9.86
C GLY A 109 -4.40 -4.31 -10.95
N ASP A 110 -4.72 -3.75 -12.11
CA ASP A 110 -5.24 -4.49 -13.27
C ASP A 110 -4.16 -5.39 -13.86
N TYR A 111 -2.94 -4.87 -14.01
CA TYR A 111 -1.79 -5.66 -14.46
C TYR A 111 -1.53 -6.88 -13.56
N LEU A 112 -1.60 -6.70 -12.24
CA LEU A 112 -1.43 -7.82 -11.30
C LEU A 112 -2.61 -8.79 -11.29
N ALA A 113 -3.81 -8.30 -11.57
CA ALA A 113 -5.00 -9.11 -11.76
C ALA A 113 -4.84 -9.96 -13.03
N GLU A 114 -4.43 -9.40 -14.16
CA GLU A 114 -4.18 -10.15 -15.40
C GLU A 114 -3.15 -11.26 -15.22
N LEU A 115 -2.06 -11.01 -14.47
CA LEU A 115 -1.06 -12.04 -14.13
C LEU A 115 -1.58 -13.14 -13.18
N GLY A 116 -2.74 -12.94 -12.54
CA GLY A 116 -3.38 -13.93 -11.68
C GLY A 116 -2.60 -14.30 -10.42
N CYS A 117 -1.68 -13.45 -9.94
CA CYS A 117 -0.86 -13.75 -8.77
C CYS A 117 -1.48 -13.25 -7.46
N VAL A 118 -2.19 -14.14 -6.75
CA VAL A 118 -2.84 -13.83 -5.45
C VAL A 118 -1.90 -13.18 -4.44
N HIS A 119 -0.62 -13.57 -4.42
CA HIS A 119 0.40 -13.01 -3.54
C HIS A 119 0.68 -11.54 -3.83
N CYS A 120 0.84 -11.22 -5.12
CA CYS A 120 1.19 -9.88 -5.56
C CYS A 120 -0.02 -8.95 -5.53
N THR A 121 -1.21 -9.43 -5.91
CA THR A 121 -2.46 -8.68 -5.78
C THR A 121 -2.76 -8.33 -4.31
N ARG A 122 -2.54 -9.28 -3.38
CA ARG A 122 -2.69 -9.02 -1.95
C ARG A 122 -1.61 -8.07 -1.40
N ALA A 123 -0.36 -8.23 -1.84
CA ALA A 123 0.70 -7.28 -1.49
C ALA A 123 0.37 -5.87 -1.97
N TRP A 124 -0.20 -5.74 -3.17
CA TRP A 124 -0.63 -4.47 -3.74
C TRP A 124 -1.72 -3.79 -2.92
N TYR A 125 -2.73 -4.56 -2.47
CA TYR A 125 -3.74 -4.05 -1.53
C TYR A 125 -3.10 -3.45 -0.27
N PHE A 126 -2.17 -4.16 0.37
CA PHE A 126 -1.50 -3.65 1.56
C PHE A 126 -0.59 -2.44 1.25
N ILE A 127 0.01 -2.38 0.06
CA ILE A 127 0.77 -1.20 -0.40
C ILE A 127 -0.14 0.02 -0.53
N ARG A 128 -1.34 -0.13 -1.12
CA ARG A 128 -2.32 0.96 -1.22
C ARG A 128 -2.73 1.44 0.18
N LYS A 129 -3.15 0.53 1.06
CA LYS A 129 -3.47 0.88 2.46
C LYS A 129 -2.30 1.59 3.16
N ARG A 130 -1.07 1.13 2.94
CA ARG A 130 0.11 1.77 3.55
C ARG A 130 0.37 3.17 3.00
N LYS A 131 0.05 3.44 1.73
CA LYS A 131 0.11 4.79 1.15
C LYS A 131 -0.92 5.71 1.79
N ASP A 132 -2.15 5.22 1.99
CA ASP A 132 -3.21 5.98 2.68
C ASP A 132 -2.81 6.31 4.13
N GLU A 133 -2.33 5.33 4.89
CA GLU A 133 -1.84 5.56 6.27
C GLU A 133 -0.68 6.55 6.34
N ARG A 134 0.22 6.55 5.34
CA ARG A 134 1.30 7.54 5.25
C ARG A 134 0.80 8.94 4.94
N ARG A 135 -0.26 9.06 4.12
CA ARG A 135 -0.95 10.33 3.86
C ARG A 135 -1.56 10.86 5.15
N ASP A 136 -2.23 10.01 5.91
CA ASP A 136 -2.87 10.37 7.18
C ASP A 136 -1.84 10.72 8.25
N LEU A 137 -0.73 9.99 8.35
CA LEU A 137 0.41 10.38 9.19
C LEU A 137 0.92 11.79 8.84
N GLY A 138 0.98 12.11 7.54
CA GLY A 138 1.31 13.46 7.06
C GLY A 138 0.30 14.51 7.50
N ASN A 139 -1.00 14.20 7.45
CA ASN A 139 -2.08 15.04 7.95
C ASN A 139 -1.95 15.29 9.46
N PHE A 140 -1.77 14.24 10.27
CA PHE A 140 -1.60 14.37 11.72
C PHE A 140 -0.39 15.23 12.08
N ARG A 141 0.75 15.05 11.39
CA ARG A 141 1.93 15.91 11.58
C ARG A 141 1.66 17.38 11.28
N ARG A 142 0.85 17.69 10.26
CA ARG A 142 0.42 19.07 9.97
C ARG A 142 -0.48 19.61 11.08
N SER A 143 -1.46 18.82 11.53
CA SER A 143 -2.36 19.20 12.62
C SER A 143 -1.62 19.48 13.92
N LEU A 144 -0.66 18.62 14.30
CA LEU A 144 0.18 18.83 15.48
C LEU A 144 0.99 20.13 15.40
N ARG A 145 1.57 20.45 14.23
CA ARG A 145 2.27 21.73 14.03
C ARG A 145 1.33 22.93 14.15
N ALA A 146 0.13 22.84 13.60
CA ALA A 146 -0.86 23.93 13.69
C ALA A 146 -1.34 24.14 15.15
N LEU A 147 -1.59 23.06 15.88
CA LEU A 147 -1.92 23.11 17.31
C LEU A 147 -0.77 23.69 18.13
N GLY A 148 0.48 23.29 17.85
CA GLY A 148 1.67 23.84 18.51
C GLY A 148 1.83 25.34 18.29
N LYS A 149 1.68 25.81 17.03
CA LYS A 149 1.69 27.25 16.72
C LYS A 149 0.58 28.01 17.46
N SER A 150 -0.61 27.42 17.55
CA SER A 150 -1.75 28.03 18.24
C SER A 150 -1.51 28.11 19.76
N ALA A 151 -0.89 27.08 20.34
CA ALA A 151 -0.52 27.06 21.75
C ALA A 151 0.52 28.15 22.08
N ILE A 152 1.57 28.29 21.27
CA ILE A 152 2.61 29.32 21.44
C ILE A 152 1.97 30.72 21.36
N LYS A 153 1.15 30.99 20.35
CA LYS A 153 0.46 32.28 20.21
C LYS A 153 -0.44 32.62 21.41
N ALA A 154 -1.09 31.61 22.00
CA ALA A 154 -1.91 31.79 23.19
C ALA A 154 -1.09 32.12 24.44
N LEU A 155 0.15 31.64 24.53
CA LEU A 155 1.09 31.98 25.60
C LEU A 155 1.70 33.39 25.43
N ASP A 156 1.94 33.80 24.19
CA ASP A 156 2.53 35.10 23.84
C ASP A 156 1.53 36.28 23.86
N SER A 157 0.23 35.99 23.99
CA SER A 157 -0.80 37.04 24.06
C SER A 157 -0.83 37.62 25.48
N PRO A 158 -0.45 38.90 25.70
CA PRO A 158 -0.51 39.50 27.03
C PRO A 158 -1.97 39.57 27.49
N SER A 159 -2.21 39.08 28.71
CA SER A 159 -3.48 39.20 29.44
C SER A 159 -3.87 40.65 29.67
#